data_AF-A0A8J6RAC5-F1
#
_entry.id   AF-A0A8J6RAC5-F1
#
_cell.length_a   1.000
_cell.length_b   1.000
_cell.length_c   1.000
_cell.angle_alpha   90.00
_cell.angle_beta   90.00
_cell.angle_gamma   90.00
#
_symmetry.space_group_name_H-M   'P 1'
#
loop_
_entity.id
_entity.type
_entity.pdbx_description
1 polymer ?
#
loop_
_entity_poly.entity_id
_entity_poly.type
_entity_poly.pdbx_seq_one_letter_code
_entity_poly.pdbx_strand_id
1 'polypeptide(L)'
;MKQDPSRESLINLLLPLFLILGLVLLLSLNAGQNNQTAESVSLLEAWLKVIVSYLAAGAEIAAALVIGEAIMRGLLSYIRQLLSRRQQPDATKVIRLQLGRVLALGLEFTVASDILLTAVAPTRQDILNLGAIVLLRTLLNYFLEREIRQGEQPVVQRNLS
;
A
#
# COMPACT_ATOMS: atom_id res chain seq x y z
N MET A 1 30.52 -29.67 6.84
CA MET A 1 29.12 -29.21 6.86
C MET A 1 28.93 -28.19 5.75
N LYS A 2 28.13 -28.48 4.72
CA LYS A 2 27.84 -27.53 3.63
C LYS A 2 26.82 -26.51 4.18
N GLN A 3 27.21 -25.24 4.31
CA GLN A 3 26.29 -24.18 4.71
C GLN A 3 25.36 -23.90 3.53
N ASP A 4 24.07 -24.12 3.74
CA ASP A 4 23.02 -23.95 2.74
C ASP A 4 22.69 -22.46 2.62
N PRO A 5 22.90 -21.82 1.45
CA PRO A 5 22.70 -20.37 1.26
C PRO A 5 21.24 -19.93 1.50
N SER A 6 20.31 -20.89 1.52
CA SER A 6 18.90 -20.66 1.83
C SER A 6 18.67 -20.24 3.29
N ARG A 7 19.53 -20.67 4.23
CA ARG A 7 19.35 -20.36 5.67
C ARG A 7 19.72 -18.93 6.03
N GLU A 8 20.68 -18.33 5.34
CA GLU A 8 21.05 -16.92 5.59
C GLU A 8 19.96 -15.95 5.13
N SER A 9 19.32 -16.24 4.00
CA SER A 9 18.16 -15.47 3.51
C SER A 9 16.96 -15.57 4.45
N LEU A 10 16.70 -16.78 5.00
CA LEU A 10 15.64 -16.97 6.00
C LEU A 10 15.91 -16.20 7.29
N ILE A 11 17.13 -16.21 7.81
CA ILE A 11 17.48 -15.48 9.04
C ILE A 11 17.37 -13.96 8.83
N ASN A 12 17.83 -13.44 7.70
CA ASN A 12 17.72 -12.01 7.37
C ASN A 12 16.27 -11.52 7.19
N LEU A 13 15.34 -12.42 6.83
CA LEU A 13 13.91 -12.13 6.75
C LEU A 13 13.19 -12.33 8.10
N LEU A 14 13.59 -13.35 8.88
CA LEU A 14 12.97 -13.68 10.17
C LEU A 14 13.36 -12.69 11.27
N LEU A 15 14.60 -12.19 11.25
CA LEU A 15 15.12 -11.28 12.28
C LEU A 15 14.29 -9.98 12.40
N PRO A 16 14.01 -9.22 11.32
CA PRO A 16 13.17 -8.02 11.42
C PRO A 16 11.72 -8.36 11.79
N LEU A 17 11.19 -9.49 11.31
CA LEU A 17 9.83 -9.92 11.63
C LEU A 17 9.67 -10.23 13.12
N PHE A 18 10.62 -10.95 13.71
CA PHE A 18 10.62 -11.28 15.12
C PHE A 18 10.86 -10.06 16.02
N LEU A 19 11.69 -9.12 15.57
CA LEU A 19 11.88 -7.83 16.25
C LEU A 19 10.61 -6.98 16.25
N ILE A 20 9.92 -6.88 15.11
CA ILE A 20 8.65 -6.14 15.00
C ILE A 20 7.59 -6.82 15.89
N LEU A 21 7.47 -8.14 15.82
CA LEU A 21 6.49 -8.90 16.59
C LEU A 21 6.78 -8.82 18.10
N GLY A 22 8.06 -8.89 18.49
CA GLY A 22 8.51 -8.69 19.87
C GLY A 22 8.27 -7.27 20.39
N LEU A 23 8.53 -6.24 19.58
CA LEU A 23 8.27 -4.84 19.93
C LEU A 23 6.76 -4.58 20.10
N VAL A 24 5.95 -5.09 19.18
CA VAL A 24 4.47 -5.01 19.26
C VAL A 24 3.95 -5.73 20.51
N LEU A 25 4.50 -6.90 20.84
CA LEU A 25 4.15 -7.63 22.06
C LEU A 25 4.56 -6.88 23.33
N LEU A 26 5.76 -6.28 23.35
CA LEU A 26 6.26 -5.47 24.47
C LEU A 26 5.36 -4.25 24.70
N LEU A 27 5.02 -3.53 23.64
CA LEU A 27 4.11 -2.37 23.72
C LEU A 27 2.70 -2.78 24.17
N SER A 28 2.21 -3.95 23.74
CA SER A 28 0.92 -4.51 24.18
C SER A 28 0.89 -4.78 25.69
N LEU A 29 2.01 -5.20 26.29
CA LEU A 29 2.13 -5.51 27.71
C LEU A 29 2.38 -4.27 28.59
N ASN A 30 3.08 -3.25 28.08
CA ASN A 30 3.50 -2.08 28.86
C ASN A 30 2.48 -0.92 28.88
N ALA A 31 1.45 -0.93 28.03
CA ALA A 31 0.49 0.17 27.90
C ALA A 31 -0.53 0.30 29.07
N GLY A 32 -0.11 -0.06 30.30
CA GLY A 32 -0.96 -0.22 31.48
C GLY A 32 -0.73 0.76 32.62
N GLN A 33 0.05 1.84 32.46
CA GLN A 33 0.08 2.95 33.43
C GLN A 33 0.46 4.26 32.75
N ASN A 34 -0.38 5.29 32.88
CA ASN A 34 0.00 6.66 33.20
C ASN A 34 -1.24 7.52 33.40
N ASN A 35 -1.62 7.72 34.66
CA ASN A 35 -2.60 8.71 35.08
C ASN A 35 -1.83 9.90 35.70
N GLN A 36 -2.30 11.13 35.43
CA GLN A 36 -2.07 12.41 36.15
C GLN A 36 -1.21 13.52 35.50
N THR A 37 -1.44 13.83 34.21
CA THR A 37 -1.17 15.16 33.59
C THR A 37 -2.30 15.59 32.62
N ALA A 38 -3.56 15.42 33.02
CA ALA A 38 -4.65 15.06 32.10
C ALA A 38 -5.62 16.16 31.58
N GLU A 39 -5.46 17.46 31.89
CA GLU A 39 -6.42 18.47 31.39
C GLU A 39 -5.96 19.29 30.18
N SER A 40 -4.69 19.74 30.11
CA SER A 40 -4.20 20.54 28.98
C SER A 40 -3.75 19.69 27.78
N VAL A 41 -3.28 18.46 28.04
CA VAL A 41 -2.81 17.53 27.01
C VAL A 41 -4.00 16.89 26.26
N SER A 42 -5.13 16.64 26.92
CA SER A 42 -6.29 15.97 26.28
C SER A 42 -7.02 16.83 25.24
N LEU A 43 -7.07 18.15 25.45
CA LEU A 43 -7.69 19.08 24.48
C LEU A 43 -6.86 19.15 23.20
N LEU A 44 -5.54 19.24 23.32
CA LEU A 44 -4.65 19.24 22.15
C LEU A 44 -4.77 17.92 21.38
N GLU A 45 -4.78 16.78 22.08
CA GLU A 45 -5.01 15.47 21.48
C GLU A 45 -6.36 15.37 20.77
N ALA A 46 -7.43 15.90 21.37
CA ALA A 46 -8.76 15.93 20.77
C ALA A 46 -8.79 16.77 19.48
N TRP A 47 -8.22 17.97 19.50
CA TRP A 47 -8.16 18.84 18.31
C TRP A 47 -7.25 18.25 17.21
N LEU A 48 -6.11 17.67 17.57
CA LEU A 48 -5.24 16.98 16.63
C LEU A 48 -5.95 15.79 15.96
N LYS A 49 -6.66 14.97 16.74
CA LYS A 49 -7.43 13.84 16.21
C LYS A 49 -8.47 14.31 15.20
N VAL A 50 -9.21 15.37 15.50
CA VAL A 50 -10.20 15.96 14.59
C VAL A 50 -9.55 16.43 13.29
N ILE A 51 -8.45 17.20 13.37
CA ILE A 51 -7.75 17.70 12.18
C ILE A 51 -7.25 16.53 11.31
N VAL A 52 -6.60 15.55 11.94
CA VAL A 52 -6.03 14.42 11.23
C VAL A 52 -7.10 13.52 10.62
N SER A 53 -8.24 13.32 11.29
CA SER A 53 -9.39 12.62 10.71
C SER A 53 -9.93 13.32 9.47
N TYR A 54 -10.00 14.66 9.46
CA TYR A 54 -10.42 15.40 8.27
C TYR A 54 -9.40 15.33 7.13
N LEU A 55 -8.10 15.37 7.44
CA LEU A 55 -7.04 15.22 6.43
C LEU A 55 -7.05 13.81 5.82
N ALA A 56 -7.21 12.79 6.65
CA ALA A 56 -7.35 11.39 6.23
C ALA A 56 -8.57 11.21 5.29
N ALA A 57 -9.73 11.70 5.71
CA ALA A 57 -10.93 11.69 4.89
C ALA A 57 -10.74 12.45 3.56
N GLY A 58 -10.03 13.58 3.58
CA GLY A 58 -9.68 14.33 2.37
C GLY A 58 -8.81 13.53 1.40
N ALA A 59 -7.82 12.79 1.92
CA ALA A 59 -6.97 11.92 1.13
C ALA A 59 -7.76 10.75 0.52
N GLU A 60 -8.67 10.13 1.27
CA GLU A 60 -9.57 9.09 0.75
C GLU A 60 -10.49 9.60 -0.35
N ILE A 61 -11.08 10.78 -0.17
CA ILE A 61 -11.95 11.38 -1.19
C ILE A 61 -11.13 11.66 -2.45
N ALA A 62 -9.91 12.20 -2.32
CA ALA A 62 -9.03 12.44 -3.46
C ALA A 62 -8.69 11.13 -4.20
N ALA A 63 -8.37 10.07 -3.46
CA ALA A 63 -8.14 8.73 -4.03
C ALA A 63 -9.36 8.25 -4.81
N ALA A 64 -10.56 8.31 -4.21
CA ALA A 64 -11.81 7.86 -4.81
C ALA A 64 -12.13 8.63 -6.09
N LEU A 65 -11.93 9.95 -6.10
CA LEU A 65 -12.17 10.79 -7.29
C LEU A 65 -11.20 10.45 -8.42
N VAL A 66 -9.90 10.38 -8.13
CA VAL A 66 -8.85 10.10 -9.12
C VAL A 66 -9.02 8.71 -9.72
N ILE A 67 -9.26 7.70 -8.88
CA ILE A 67 -9.50 6.32 -9.33
C ILE A 67 -10.80 6.24 -10.12
N GLY A 68 -11.89 6.82 -9.60
CA GLY A 68 -13.21 6.78 -10.23
C GLY A 68 -13.22 7.43 -11.61
N GLU A 69 -12.56 8.57 -11.76
CA GLU A 69 -12.40 9.23 -13.05
C GLU A 69 -11.61 8.37 -14.05
N ALA A 70 -10.51 7.77 -13.61
CA ALA A 70 -9.70 6.91 -14.46
C ALA A 70 -10.48 5.68 -14.94
N ILE A 71 -11.20 5.02 -14.03
CA ILE A 71 -12.06 3.87 -14.36
C ILE A 71 -13.12 4.27 -15.38
N MET A 72 -13.83 5.39 -15.17
CA MET A 72 -14.84 5.87 -16.12
C MET A 72 -14.25 6.11 -17.51
N ARG A 73 -13.15 6.88 -17.59
CA ARG A 73 -12.46 7.17 -18.86
C ARG A 73 -11.96 5.89 -19.56
N GLY A 74 -11.35 4.98 -18.80
CA GLY A 74 -10.85 3.70 -19.30
C GLY A 74 -11.97 2.82 -19.85
N LEU A 75 -13.09 2.72 -19.13
CA LEU A 75 -14.26 1.95 -19.54
C LEU A 75 -14.90 2.51 -20.81
N LEU A 76 -15.09 3.83 -20.89
CA LEU A 76 -15.59 4.51 -22.08
C LEU A 76 -14.70 4.25 -23.30
N SER A 77 -13.38 4.35 -23.14
CA SER A 77 -12.42 4.07 -24.21
C SER A 77 -12.48 2.62 -24.67
N TYR A 78 -12.54 1.67 -23.72
CA TYR A 78 -12.61 0.25 -24.01
C TYR A 78 -13.90 -0.12 -24.78
N ILE A 79 -15.07 0.37 -24.32
CA ILE A 79 -16.36 0.11 -24.98
C ILE A 79 -16.37 0.69 -26.41
N ARG A 80 -15.90 1.92 -26.60
CA ARG A 80 -15.80 2.55 -27.94
C ARG A 80 -14.93 1.72 -28.89
N GLN A 81 -13.85 1.15 -28.38
CA GLN A 81 -12.95 0.31 -29.16
C GLN A 81 -13.62 -1.03 -29.54
N LEU A 82 -14.34 -1.64 -28.60
CA LEU A 82 -15.10 -2.87 -28.83
C LEU A 82 -16.15 -2.68 -29.95
N LEU A 83 -16.87 -1.55 -29.92
CA LEU A 83 -17.89 -1.20 -30.90
C LEU A 83 -17.32 -0.85 -32.28
N SER A 84 -16.11 -0.25 -32.34
CA SER A 84 -15.51 0.19 -33.61
C SER A 84 -14.87 -0.93 -34.44
N ARG A 85 -14.89 -2.20 -33.98
CA ARG A 85 -14.26 -3.39 -34.62
C ARG A 85 -12.78 -3.24 -35.01
N ARG A 86 -12.10 -2.15 -34.63
CA ARG A 86 -10.67 -1.92 -34.81
C ARG A 86 -9.93 -2.46 -33.60
N GLN A 87 -9.61 -3.75 -33.64
CA GLN A 87 -8.70 -4.35 -32.68
C GLN A 87 -7.28 -3.90 -33.00
N GLN A 88 -6.86 -2.79 -32.40
CA GLN A 88 -5.45 -2.42 -32.33
C GLN A 88 -4.88 -3.02 -31.02
N PRO A 89 -3.98 -4.02 -31.10
CA PRO A 89 -3.40 -4.66 -29.92
C PRO A 89 -2.73 -3.66 -28.97
N ASP A 90 -2.19 -2.56 -29.49
CA ASP A 90 -1.48 -1.55 -28.70
C ASP A 90 -2.40 -0.65 -27.86
N ALA A 91 -3.63 -0.39 -28.30
CA ALA A 91 -4.53 0.54 -27.63
C ALA A 91 -5.00 0.01 -26.25
N THR A 92 -5.24 -1.29 -26.12
CA THR A 92 -5.56 -1.91 -24.82
C THR A 92 -4.38 -1.82 -23.86
N LYS A 93 -3.14 -1.98 -24.37
CA LYS A 93 -1.91 -1.85 -23.56
C LYS A 93 -1.77 -0.43 -23.02
N VAL A 94 -2.05 0.59 -23.83
CA VAL A 94 -2.03 2.00 -23.42
C VAL A 94 -3.06 2.28 -22.33
N ILE A 95 -4.30 1.80 -22.48
CA ILE A 95 -5.36 1.96 -21.46
C ILE A 95 -4.94 1.32 -20.13
N ARG A 96 -4.39 0.10 -20.16
CA ARG A 96 -3.91 -0.59 -18.95
C ARG A 96 -2.76 0.15 -18.27
N LEU A 97 -1.80 0.67 -19.03
CA LEU A 97 -0.68 1.46 -18.50
C LEU A 97 -1.16 2.76 -17.84
N GLN A 98 -2.09 3.47 -18.47
CA GLN A 98 -2.65 4.71 -17.93
C GLN A 98 -3.46 4.44 -16.65
N LEU A 99 -4.33 3.43 -16.67
CA LEU A 99 -5.08 3.01 -15.48
C LEU A 99 -4.14 2.60 -14.35
N GLY A 100 -3.11 1.78 -14.62
CA GLY A 100 -2.14 1.35 -13.62
C GLY A 100 -1.42 2.52 -12.94
N ARG A 101 -1.03 3.55 -13.70
CA ARG A 101 -0.40 4.75 -13.15
C ARG A 101 -1.34 5.54 -12.23
N VAL A 102 -2.61 5.70 -12.61
CA VAL A 102 -3.57 6.44 -11.80
C VAL A 102 -4.01 5.65 -10.56
N LEU A 103 -4.14 4.33 -10.68
CA LEU A 103 -4.39 3.46 -9.53
C LEU A 103 -3.24 3.50 -8.51
N ALA A 104 -1.99 3.54 -8.97
CA ALA A 104 -0.84 3.70 -8.09
C ALA A 104 -0.90 5.04 -7.31
N LEU A 105 -1.25 6.14 -7.98
CA LEU A 105 -1.45 7.44 -7.34
C LEU A 105 -2.60 7.41 -6.31
N GLY A 106 -3.73 6.80 -6.66
CA GLY A 106 -4.84 6.63 -5.72
C GLY A 106 -4.44 5.86 -4.47
N LEU A 107 -3.60 4.83 -4.63
CA LEU A 107 -3.06 4.03 -3.52
C LEU A 107 -2.11 4.85 -2.62
N GLU A 108 -1.36 5.80 -3.17
CA GLU A 108 -0.52 6.69 -2.37
C GLU A 108 -1.36 7.58 -1.45
N PHE A 109 -2.51 8.06 -1.91
CA PHE A 109 -3.43 8.83 -1.08
C PHE A 109 -4.09 8.00 0.02
N THR A 110 -4.53 6.77 -0.27
CA THR A 110 -5.11 5.89 0.77
C THR A 110 -4.08 5.53 1.82
N VAL A 111 -2.84 5.26 1.40
CA VAL A 111 -1.71 5.06 2.33
C VAL A 111 -1.48 6.28 3.21
N ALA A 112 -1.53 7.49 2.65
CA ALA A 112 -1.35 8.71 3.42
C ALA A 112 -2.47 8.86 4.49
N SER A 113 -3.71 8.53 4.13
CA SER A 113 -4.84 8.44 5.08
C SER A 113 -4.55 7.48 6.23
N ASP A 114 -4.09 6.26 5.91
CA ASP A 114 -3.80 5.22 6.91
C ASP A 114 -2.68 5.63 7.89
N ILE A 115 -1.63 6.28 7.37
CA ILE A 115 -0.52 6.81 8.19
C ILE A 115 -1.03 7.90 9.13
N LEU A 116 -1.84 8.83 8.61
CA LEU A 116 -2.45 9.91 9.37
C LEU A 116 -3.29 9.36 10.53
N LEU A 117 -4.22 8.44 10.26
CA LEU A 117 -5.08 7.84 11.27
C LEU A 117 -4.28 7.12 12.36
N THR A 118 -3.22 6.40 11.98
CA THR A 118 -2.38 5.70 12.96
C THR A 118 -1.57 6.63 13.85
N ALA A 119 -1.20 7.82 13.35
CA ALA A 119 -0.39 8.77 14.10
C ALA A 119 -1.13 9.41 15.30
N VAL A 120 -2.46 9.52 15.26
CA VAL A 120 -3.26 10.25 16.28
C VAL A 120 -4.05 9.38 17.25
N ALA A 121 -4.22 8.09 16.96
CA ALA A 121 -4.91 7.17 17.86
C ALA A 121 -4.35 5.75 17.74
N PRO A 122 -3.16 5.46 18.29
CA PRO A 122 -2.65 4.09 18.34
C PRO A 122 -3.41 3.27 19.42
N THR A 123 -4.61 2.78 19.12
CA THR A 123 -5.25 1.75 19.97
C THR A 123 -4.72 0.35 19.61
N ARG A 124 -4.94 -0.65 20.48
CA ARG A 124 -4.55 -2.05 20.17
C ARG A 124 -5.18 -2.55 18.87
N GLN A 125 -6.39 -2.09 18.54
CA GLN A 125 -7.08 -2.41 17.28
C GLN A 125 -6.44 -1.67 16.10
N ASP A 126 -6.01 -0.42 16.31
CA ASP A 126 -5.38 0.39 15.26
C ASP A 126 -3.95 -0.05 14.94
N ILE A 127 -3.20 -0.57 15.93
CA ILE A 127 -1.90 -1.23 15.71
C ILE A 127 -2.07 -2.48 14.84
N LEU A 128 -3.14 -3.26 15.07
CA LEU A 128 -3.45 -4.43 14.25
C LEU A 128 -3.90 -4.03 12.83
N ASN A 129 -4.70 -2.97 12.70
CA ASN A 129 -5.10 -2.43 11.39
C ASN A 129 -3.87 -1.91 10.61
N LEU A 130 -2.98 -1.13 11.24
CA LEU A 130 -1.74 -0.69 10.62
C LEU A 130 -0.88 -1.89 10.20
N GLY A 131 -0.75 -2.90 11.06
CA GLY A 131 -0.04 -4.14 10.74
C GLY A 131 -0.62 -4.84 9.51
N ALA A 132 -1.95 -4.92 9.42
CA ALA A 132 -2.64 -5.50 8.28
C ALA A 132 -2.40 -4.68 6.99
N ILE A 133 -2.48 -3.35 7.05
CA ILE A 133 -2.26 -2.45 5.91
C ILE A 133 -0.82 -2.53 5.39
N VAL A 134 0.16 -2.49 6.29
CA VAL A 134 1.60 -2.62 5.94
C VAL A 134 1.87 -3.97 5.28
N LEU A 135 1.26 -5.05 5.79
CA LEU A 135 1.37 -6.38 5.21
C LEU A 135 0.74 -6.44 3.82
N LEU A 136 -0.45 -5.87 3.64
CA LEU A 136 -1.13 -5.77 2.35
C LEU A 136 -0.27 -5.03 1.32
N ARG A 137 0.32 -3.90 1.72
CA ARG A 137 1.21 -3.11 0.86
C ARG A 137 2.48 -3.87 0.49
N THR A 138 3.06 -4.59 1.43
CA THR A 138 4.25 -5.43 1.18
C THR A 138 3.93 -6.54 0.18
N LEU A 139 2.78 -7.21 0.35
CA LEU A 139 2.33 -8.25 -0.58
C LEU A 139 2.05 -7.69 -1.98
N LEU A 140 1.28 -6.60 -2.08
CA LEU A 140 0.96 -5.98 -3.36
C LEU A 140 2.21 -5.50 -4.11
N ASN A 141 3.12 -4.80 -3.41
CA ASN A 141 4.37 -4.35 -4.00
C ASN A 141 5.23 -5.53 -4.45
N TYR A 142 5.31 -6.59 -3.64
CA TYR A 142 6.03 -7.81 -4.00
C TYR A 142 5.44 -8.51 -5.24
N PHE A 143 4.12 -8.62 -5.33
CA PHE A 143 3.44 -9.23 -6.49
C PHE A 143 3.64 -8.41 -7.76
N LEU A 144 3.49 -7.08 -7.66
CA LEU A 144 3.64 -6.18 -8.80
C LEU A 144 5.07 -6.21 -9.35
N GLU A 145 6.06 -6.14 -8.46
CA GLU A 145 7.47 -6.20 -8.85
C GLU A 145 7.86 -7.56 -9.44
N ARG A 146 7.23 -8.65 -8.95
CA ARG A 146 7.37 -9.99 -9.52
C ARG A 146 6.76 -10.10 -10.92
N GLU A 147 5.57 -9.54 -11.13
CA GLU A 147 4.89 -9.56 -12.44
C GLU A 147 5.68 -8.77 -13.49
N ILE A 148 6.22 -7.61 -13.12
CA ILE A 148 7.10 -6.80 -13.99
C ILE A 148 8.35 -7.61 -14.39
N ARG A 149 9.03 -8.23 -13.43
CA ARG A 149 10.21 -9.09 -13.70
C ARG A 149 9.91 -10.29 -14.60
N GLN A 150 8.70 -10.84 -14.53
CA GLN A 150 8.28 -11.95 -15.40
C GLN A 150 7.89 -11.48 -16.81
N GLY A 151 7.38 -10.25 -16.93
CA GLY A 151 7.09 -9.61 -18.21
C GLY A 151 8.33 -9.06 -18.93
N GLU A 152 9.41 -8.77 -18.19
CA GLU A 152 10.71 -8.33 -18.71
C GLU A 152 11.67 -9.50 -18.99
N GLN A 153 11.19 -10.64 -19.50
CA GLN A 153 12.14 -11.56 -20.16
C GLN A 153 12.70 -10.84 -21.38
N PRO A 154 14.01 -10.52 -21.42
CA PRO A 154 14.61 -10.03 -22.64
C PRO A 154 14.49 -11.16 -23.65
N VAL A 155 13.78 -10.91 -24.75
CA VAL A 155 13.89 -11.71 -25.96
C VAL A 155 15.32 -11.51 -26.47
N VAL A 156 16.29 -12.16 -25.80
CA VAL A 156 17.66 -12.23 -26.28
C VAL A 156 17.59 -13.08 -27.52
N GLN A 157 17.58 -12.35 -28.62
CA GLN A 157 17.74 -12.75 -30.00
C GLN A 157 18.50 -14.09 -30.12
N ARG A 158 17.76 -15.18 -30.38
CA ARG A 158 18.31 -16.35 -31.06
C ARG A 158 18.60 -15.96 -32.51
N ASN A 159 19.62 -15.13 -32.74
CA ASN A 159 20.15 -14.82 -34.07
C ASN A 159 21.66 -14.57 -33.94
N LEU A 160 22.42 -15.60 -33.63
CA LEU A 160 23.80 -15.72 -34.09
C LEU A 160 24.00 -17.18 -34.51
N SER A 161 24.16 -17.30 -35.83
CA SER A 161 24.76 -18.37 -36.66
C SER A 161 25.42 -19.54 -35.95
#